data_AF-A0A3A6K261-F1
#
_entry.id   AF-A0A3A6K261-F1
#
_cell.length_a   1.000
_cell.length_b   1.000
_cell.length_c   1.000
_cell.angle_alpha   90.00
_cell.angle_beta   90.00
_cell.angle_gamma   90.00
#
_symmetry.space_group_name_H-M   'P 1'
#
loop_
_entity.id
_entity.type
_entity.pdbx_description
1 polymer ?
#
loop_
_entity_poly.entity_id
_entity_poly.type
_entity_poly.pdbx_seq_one_letter_code
_entity_poly.pdbx_strand_id
1 'polypeptide(L)'
;MSITSFYFLALVTVGVLVYYVVPKSIQWMILLVLSAVFYYFAATPCTIGYLVVSTMIAYLSTMWIQKKRDALGREAKGLLVVTFVALAVNIAIWFFVKGRGLWVPFASRLTAWRDVSVLDSLVNWKIAASLGMGYYTLQVMGYIIDCYWENITPQKNPLKLFLFVCYFPQLTTGPISRYTQLNTLYSPHRFEYRNLAFGSQRILWGFMKKIVLAERVGMIVSAINADPGTYTGFYSWIAILLYPLQMYADFSGCMDIVLGVSELFGIPLAENFNNPFFSRSSQEFWQRWHITLGTWAKDYVLYPLLKSKSMVNFGKVTRKKYGKKTGKFLVNLVGMFMLWMIMGIWHGGWRYIIGVSLWYWVILMLGDLCAPWFQQITEMLHMKTDCFAWHFFQSARTYVIYAVGATFFSVGVTGGIYRLKDAAKVLLKRGYANPWIFFDQSILKTGITWQDINLIIFVTGMMLIVAVLREKYGYARNWIQNQCVLFRWFIWLAMFVLVLIYGKYGPGYDASMFIYQGF
;
A
#
# COMPACT_ATOMS: atom_id res chain seq x y z
N MET A 1 -5.01 -15.63 -12.58
CA MET A 1 -3.72 -15.14 -13.13
C MET A 1 -3.10 -14.15 -12.16
N SER A 2 -1.90 -14.43 -11.65
CA SER A 2 -1.14 -13.52 -10.76
C SER A 2 -0.15 -12.67 -11.56
N ILE A 3 0.17 -11.46 -11.09
CA ILE A 3 1.18 -10.59 -11.76
C ILE A 3 2.60 -11.15 -11.69
N THR A 4 2.85 -12.16 -10.84
CA THR A 4 4.12 -12.88 -10.80
C THR A 4 4.15 -14.12 -11.69
N SER A 5 3.04 -14.46 -12.35
CA SER A 5 2.92 -15.68 -13.14
C SER A 5 3.50 -15.53 -14.55
N PHE A 6 3.93 -16.66 -15.12
CA PHE A 6 4.35 -16.72 -16.52
C PHE A 6 3.26 -16.21 -17.48
N TYR A 7 1.99 -16.58 -17.25
CA TYR A 7 0.86 -16.13 -18.07
C TYR A 7 0.71 -14.60 -18.09
N PHE A 8 0.98 -13.93 -16.97
CA PHE A 8 0.96 -12.47 -16.93
C PHE A 8 2.11 -11.87 -17.73
N LEU A 9 3.32 -12.42 -17.63
CA LEU A 9 4.45 -11.97 -18.45
C LEU A 9 4.19 -12.19 -19.94
N ALA A 10 3.56 -13.31 -20.32
CA ALA A 10 3.15 -13.56 -21.70
C ALA A 10 2.11 -12.54 -22.17
N LEU A 11 1.08 -12.26 -21.36
CA LEU A 11 0.07 -11.22 -21.67
C LEU A 11 0.72 -9.85 -21.88
N VAL A 12 1.63 -9.45 -20.98
CA VAL A 12 2.35 -8.16 -21.09
C VAL A 12 3.23 -8.14 -22.33
N THR A 13 3.97 -9.21 -22.60
CA THR A 13 4.88 -9.28 -23.77
C THR A 13 4.11 -9.17 -25.07
N VAL A 14 3.06 -9.97 -25.26
CA VAL A 14 2.19 -9.89 -26.44
C VAL A 14 1.50 -8.53 -26.51
N GLY A 15 1.02 -8.03 -25.37
CA GLY A 15 0.37 -6.72 -25.26
C GLY A 15 1.26 -5.57 -25.71
N VAL A 16 2.53 -5.55 -25.29
CA VAL A 16 3.53 -4.54 -25.70
C VAL A 16 3.80 -4.61 -27.20
N LEU A 17 3.96 -5.82 -27.76
CA LEU A 17 4.15 -6.00 -29.20
C LEU A 17 2.96 -5.45 -30.00
N VAL A 18 1.74 -5.83 -29.63
CA VAL A 18 0.52 -5.34 -30.29
C VAL A 18 0.39 -3.83 -30.12
N TYR A 19 0.62 -3.30 -28.92
CA TYR A 19 0.47 -1.88 -28.59
C TYR A 19 1.33 -0.93 -29.43
N TYR A 20 2.54 -1.38 -29.83
CA TYR A 20 3.43 -0.58 -30.66
C TYR A 20 3.30 -0.85 -32.17
N VAL A 21 2.58 -1.90 -32.58
CA VAL A 21 2.29 -2.20 -33.99
C VAL A 21 1.01 -1.50 -34.45
N VAL A 22 0.02 -1.34 -33.58
CA VAL A 22 -1.27 -0.72 -33.94
C VAL A 22 -1.16 0.80 -34.17
N PRO A 23 -2.11 1.42 -34.91
CA PRO A 23 -2.21 2.87 -35.00
C PRO A 23 -2.33 3.53 -33.62
N LYS A 24 -1.62 4.64 -33.44
CA LYS A 24 -1.56 5.35 -32.14
C LYS A 24 -2.92 5.82 -31.61
N SER A 25 -3.90 6.03 -32.49
CA SER A 25 -5.26 6.44 -32.13
C SER A 25 -6.05 5.35 -31.39
N ILE A 26 -5.69 4.08 -31.56
CA ILE A 26 -6.37 2.93 -30.94
C ILE A 26 -5.59 2.29 -29.78
N GLN A 27 -4.42 2.81 -29.44
CA GLN A 27 -3.58 2.32 -28.34
C GLN A 27 -4.35 2.20 -27.02
N TRP A 28 -5.17 3.19 -26.67
CA TRP A 28 -6.01 3.15 -25.47
C TRP A 28 -7.01 1.97 -25.50
N MET A 29 -7.52 1.58 -26.68
CA MET A 29 -8.41 0.42 -26.80
C MET A 29 -7.64 -0.88 -26.54
N ILE A 30 -6.38 -0.97 -26.98
CA ILE A 30 -5.52 -2.12 -26.67
C ILE A 30 -5.31 -2.25 -25.15
N LEU A 31 -5.05 -1.15 -24.45
CA LEU A 31 -4.93 -1.17 -22.98
C LEU A 31 -6.24 -1.62 -22.31
N LEU A 32 -7.39 -1.22 -22.85
CA LEU A 32 -8.69 -1.65 -22.36
C LEU A 32 -8.93 -3.15 -22.58
N VAL A 33 -8.59 -3.67 -23.77
CA VAL A 33 -8.68 -5.10 -24.07
C VAL A 33 -7.75 -5.92 -23.17
N LEU A 34 -6.49 -5.51 -23.04
CA LEU A 34 -5.55 -6.15 -22.12
C LEU A 34 -6.07 -6.15 -20.69
N SER A 35 -6.73 -5.06 -20.29
CA SER A 35 -7.35 -4.97 -18.98
C SER A 35 -8.51 -5.93 -18.78
N ALA A 36 -9.41 -6.02 -19.77
CA ALA A 36 -10.51 -6.98 -19.74
C ALA A 36 -10.00 -8.43 -19.67
N VAL A 37 -8.99 -8.78 -20.48
CA VAL A 37 -8.36 -10.11 -20.49
C VAL A 37 -7.72 -10.41 -19.13
N PHE A 38 -6.96 -9.46 -18.57
CA PHE A 38 -6.37 -9.63 -17.25
C PHE A 38 -7.44 -9.93 -16.20
N TYR A 39 -8.50 -9.12 -16.14
CA TYR A 39 -9.58 -9.27 -15.16
C TYR A 39 -10.35 -10.58 -15.30
N TYR A 40 -10.60 -11.02 -16.54
CA TYR A 40 -11.27 -12.28 -16.81
C TYR A 40 -10.52 -13.47 -16.19
N PHE A 41 -9.18 -13.47 -16.26
CA PHE A 41 -8.35 -14.54 -15.71
C PHE A 41 -7.90 -14.32 -14.26
N ALA A 42 -7.89 -13.09 -13.76
CA ALA A 42 -7.33 -12.74 -12.45
C ALA A 42 -8.38 -12.52 -11.36
N ALA A 43 -9.60 -12.13 -11.71
CA ALA A 43 -10.60 -11.67 -10.75
C ALA A 43 -11.88 -12.52 -10.79
N THR A 44 -12.68 -12.39 -9.75
CA THR A 44 -14.00 -13.01 -9.69
C THR A 44 -15.03 -12.19 -10.49
N PRO A 45 -16.12 -12.80 -10.99
CA PRO A 45 -17.16 -12.07 -11.71
C PRO A 45 -17.74 -10.88 -10.93
N CYS A 46 -17.82 -10.98 -9.60
CA CYS A 46 -18.24 -9.89 -8.72
C CYS A 46 -17.33 -8.64 -8.82
N THR A 47 -16.02 -8.84 -9.06
CA THR A 47 -15.05 -7.75 -9.24
C THR A 47 -15.38 -6.94 -10.48
N ILE A 48 -15.62 -7.64 -11.60
CA ILE A 48 -15.96 -7.02 -12.88
C ILE A 48 -17.30 -6.27 -12.77
N GLY A 49 -18.30 -6.91 -12.16
CA GLY A 49 -19.59 -6.27 -11.90
C GLY A 49 -19.45 -4.98 -11.08
N TYR A 50 -18.64 -4.99 -10.02
CA TYR A 50 -18.35 -3.78 -9.26
C TYR A 50 -17.71 -2.69 -10.12
N LEU A 51 -16.66 -3.01 -10.87
CA LEU A 51 -15.95 -2.02 -11.69
C LEU A 51 -16.89 -1.33 -12.67
N VAL A 52 -17.77 -2.09 -13.32
CA VAL A 52 -18.77 -1.56 -14.26
C VAL A 52 -19.76 -0.67 -13.52
N VAL A 53 -20.37 -1.15 -12.43
CA VAL A 53 -21.38 -0.39 -11.66
C VAL A 53 -20.78 0.90 -11.09
N SER A 54 -19.60 0.82 -10.47
CA SER A 54 -18.90 1.95 -9.88
C SER A 54 -18.53 3.00 -10.93
N THR A 55 -18.03 2.56 -12.09
CA THR A 55 -17.72 3.43 -13.23
C THR A 55 -18.99 4.08 -13.79
N MET A 56 -20.09 3.34 -13.93
CA MET A 56 -21.36 3.88 -14.42
C MET A 56 -21.92 4.93 -13.47
N ILE A 57 -21.90 4.68 -12.15
CA ILE A 57 -22.31 5.66 -11.14
C ILE A 57 -21.46 6.93 -11.27
N ALA A 58 -20.14 6.78 -11.39
CA ALA A 58 -19.23 7.90 -11.56
C ALA A 58 -19.51 8.68 -12.84
N TYR A 59 -19.68 8.00 -13.97
CA TYR A 59 -19.99 8.60 -15.26
C TYR A 59 -21.31 9.38 -15.21
N LEU A 60 -22.40 8.72 -14.82
CA LEU A 60 -23.74 9.31 -14.81
C LEU A 60 -23.83 10.50 -13.84
N SER A 61 -23.28 10.36 -12.63
CA SER A 61 -23.30 11.43 -11.64
C SER A 61 -22.49 12.64 -12.09
N THR A 62 -21.27 12.45 -12.59
CA THR A 62 -20.40 13.56 -13.01
C THR A 62 -20.91 14.26 -14.27
N MET A 63 -21.43 13.51 -15.25
CA MET A 63 -22.07 14.09 -16.45
C MET A 63 -23.34 14.88 -16.09
N TRP A 64 -24.14 14.39 -15.15
CA TRP A 64 -25.32 15.13 -14.68
C TRP A 64 -24.93 16.42 -13.95
N ILE A 65 -23.91 16.37 -13.08
CA ILE A 65 -23.36 17.54 -12.38
C ILE A 65 -22.90 18.59 -13.40
N GLN A 66 -22.15 18.18 -14.42
CA GLN A 66 -21.70 19.09 -15.49
C GLN A 66 -22.89 19.72 -16.21
N LYS A 67 -23.84 18.92 -16.70
CA LYS A 67 -25.00 19.41 -17.45
C LYS A 67 -25.84 20.40 -16.63
N LYS A 68 -26.04 20.13 -15.34
CA LYS A 68 -26.79 21.03 -14.45
C LYS A 68 -26.03 22.33 -14.18
N ARG A 69 -24.71 22.25 -13.99
CA ARG A 69 -23.86 23.42 -13.78
C ARG A 69 -23.79 24.30 -15.04
N ASP A 70 -23.71 23.70 -16.23
CA ASP A 70 -23.74 24.43 -17.50
C ASP A 70 -25.07 25.17 -17.72
N ALA A 71 -26.18 24.59 -17.25
CA ALA A 71 -27.51 25.18 -17.41
C ALA A 71 -27.88 26.24 -16.34
N LEU A 72 -27.42 26.07 -15.09
CA LEU A 72 -27.89 26.84 -13.93
C LEU A 72 -26.77 27.56 -13.16
N GLY A 73 -25.52 27.46 -13.64
CA GLY A 73 -24.36 28.03 -12.97
C GLY A 73 -23.85 27.21 -11.78
N ARG A 74 -22.85 27.76 -11.07
CA ARG A 74 -22.15 27.09 -9.96
C ARG A 74 -23.03 26.82 -8.74
N GLU A 75 -24.11 27.58 -8.55
CA GLU A 75 -25.03 27.45 -7.40
C GLU A 75 -26.21 26.51 -7.66
N ALA A 76 -26.14 25.68 -8.70
CA ALA A 76 -27.21 24.75 -9.02
C ALA A 76 -27.59 23.87 -7.81
N LYS A 77 -28.86 23.88 -7.45
CA LYS A 77 -29.39 23.06 -6.35
C LYS A 77 -29.23 21.57 -6.67
N GLY A 78 -28.84 20.77 -5.67
CA GLY A 78 -28.75 19.32 -5.78
C GLY A 78 -27.40 18.75 -6.21
N LEU A 79 -26.42 19.56 -6.63
CA LEU A 79 -25.08 19.07 -7.00
C LEU A 79 -24.41 18.31 -5.85
N LEU A 80 -24.49 18.86 -4.63
CA LEU A 80 -23.95 18.23 -3.44
C LEU A 80 -24.67 16.92 -3.10
N VAL A 81 -26.00 16.88 -3.27
CA VAL A 81 -26.81 15.70 -2.99
C VAL A 81 -26.44 14.56 -3.93
N VAL A 82 -26.37 14.82 -5.23
CA VAL A 82 -25.98 13.81 -6.23
C VAL A 82 -24.55 13.30 -5.97
N THR A 83 -23.62 14.21 -5.66
CA THR A 83 -22.24 13.83 -5.29
C THR A 83 -22.24 12.93 -4.06
N PHE A 84 -22.95 13.32 -2.99
CA PHE A 84 -23.01 12.56 -1.76
C PHE A 84 -23.64 11.18 -1.97
N VAL A 85 -24.75 11.09 -2.72
CA VAL A 85 -25.40 9.82 -3.06
C VAL A 85 -24.45 8.93 -3.86
N ALA A 86 -23.76 9.47 -4.87
CA ALA A 86 -22.80 8.70 -5.67
C ALA A 86 -21.64 8.14 -4.82
N LEU A 87 -21.11 8.94 -3.89
CA LEU A 87 -20.09 8.50 -2.95
C LEU A 87 -20.64 7.47 -1.96
N ALA A 88 -21.82 7.72 -1.38
CA ALA A 88 -22.47 6.83 -0.42
C ALA A 88 -22.76 5.46 -1.01
N VAL A 89 -23.22 5.37 -2.26
CA VAL A 89 -23.45 4.09 -2.94
C VAL A 89 -22.14 3.34 -3.14
N ASN A 90 -21.07 4.01 -3.61
CA ASN A 90 -19.76 3.36 -3.78
C ASN A 90 -19.17 2.86 -2.45
N ILE A 91 -19.30 3.67 -1.39
CA ILE A 91 -18.89 3.31 -0.02
C ILE A 91 -19.73 2.15 0.52
N ALA A 92 -21.05 2.16 0.30
CA ALA A 92 -21.94 1.09 0.76
C ALA A 92 -21.58 -0.23 0.11
N ILE A 93 -21.44 -0.29 -1.22
CA ILE A 93 -21.07 -1.52 -1.92
C ILE A 93 -19.69 -2.01 -1.42
N TRP A 94 -18.73 -1.09 -1.27
CA TRP A 94 -17.42 -1.40 -0.71
C TRP A 94 -17.53 -1.95 0.72
N PHE A 95 -18.35 -1.36 1.59
CA PHE A 95 -18.52 -1.77 2.98
C PHE A 95 -19.18 -3.14 3.10
N PHE A 96 -20.17 -3.43 2.25
CA PHE A 96 -20.83 -4.74 2.21
C PHE A 96 -19.89 -5.85 1.73
N VAL A 97 -19.09 -5.60 0.68
CA VAL A 97 -18.21 -6.63 0.12
C VAL A 97 -16.91 -6.78 0.92
N LYS A 98 -16.20 -5.67 1.14
CA LYS A 98 -14.87 -5.66 1.75
C LYS A 98 -14.92 -5.50 3.27
N GLY A 99 -15.83 -4.68 3.78
CA GLY A 99 -15.98 -4.37 5.21
C GLY A 99 -16.57 -5.51 6.07
N ARG A 100 -16.61 -6.75 5.57
CA ARG A 100 -17.15 -7.93 6.27
C ARG A 100 -16.53 -8.14 7.65
N GLY A 101 -15.23 -7.91 7.78
CA GLY A 101 -14.52 -7.99 9.06
C GLY A 101 -15.00 -6.99 10.12
N LEU A 102 -15.78 -5.97 9.73
CA LEU A 102 -16.39 -4.98 10.61
C LEU A 102 -17.86 -5.32 10.91
N TRP A 103 -18.66 -5.57 9.87
CA TRP A 103 -20.12 -5.71 10.03
C TRP A 103 -20.57 -7.14 10.38
N VAL A 104 -19.87 -8.20 9.95
CA VAL A 104 -20.28 -9.59 10.26
C VAL A 104 -20.29 -9.84 11.76
N PRO A 105 -19.23 -9.52 12.54
CA PRO A 105 -19.24 -9.73 13.99
C PRO A 105 -20.35 -8.92 14.70
N PHE A 106 -20.69 -7.75 14.17
CA PHE A 106 -21.75 -6.91 14.71
C PHE A 106 -23.14 -7.51 14.41
N ALA A 107 -23.38 -7.91 13.16
CA ALA A 107 -24.63 -8.54 12.75
C ALA A 107 -24.88 -9.86 13.50
N SER A 108 -23.87 -10.73 13.61
CA SER A 108 -23.98 -11.98 14.37
C SER A 108 -24.34 -11.76 15.83
N ARG A 109 -23.86 -10.68 16.47
CA ARG A 109 -24.24 -10.35 17.86
C ARG A 109 -25.67 -9.81 17.98
N LEU A 110 -26.12 -9.05 16.99
CA LEU A 110 -27.50 -8.52 16.97
C LEU A 110 -28.53 -9.60 16.65
N THR A 111 -28.17 -10.62 15.89
CA THR A 111 -29.07 -11.73 15.55
C THR A 111 -28.84 -12.97 16.38
N ALA A 112 -27.88 -13.03 17.31
CA ALA A 112 -27.61 -14.23 18.13
C ALA A 112 -28.82 -14.75 18.93
N TRP A 113 -29.90 -13.97 19.01
CA TRP A 113 -31.12 -14.19 19.77
C TRP A 113 -32.27 -14.66 18.84
N ARG A 114 -31.98 -14.83 17.55
CA ARG A 114 -32.87 -15.38 16.52
C ARG A 114 -32.07 -16.28 15.58
N ASP A 115 -32.56 -17.49 15.30
CA ASP A 115 -32.01 -18.31 14.21
C ASP A 115 -32.35 -17.66 12.87
N VAL A 116 -31.48 -16.76 12.40
CA VAL A 116 -31.64 -16.08 11.11
C VAL A 116 -30.78 -16.80 10.08
N SER A 117 -31.34 -17.86 9.48
CA SER A 117 -30.73 -18.64 8.38
C SER A 117 -30.26 -17.78 7.19
N VAL A 118 -30.87 -16.59 7.01
CA VAL A 118 -30.49 -15.61 5.99
C VAL A 118 -29.12 -14.97 6.30
N LEU A 119 -28.80 -14.71 7.58
CA LEU A 119 -27.50 -14.15 7.95
C LEU A 119 -26.39 -15.19 7.71
N ASP A 120 -26.63 -16.45 8.07
CA ASP A 120 -25.68 -17.53 7.81
C ASP A 120 -25.43 -17.71 6.32
N SER A 121 -26.47 -17.60 5.49
CA SER A 121 -26.34 -17.65 4.04
C SER A 121 -25.52 -16.47 3.47
N LEU A 122 -25.72 -15.24 3.99
CA LEU A 122 -24.98 -14.04 3.58
C LEU A 122 -23.51 -14.05 4.05
N VAL A 123 -23.26 -14.57 5.25
CA VAL A 123 -21.92 -14.72 5.83
C VAL A 123 -21.14 -15.81 5.10
N ASN A 124 -21.80 -16.94 4.80
CA ASN A 124 -21.20 -18.07 4.08
C ASN A 124 -21.09 -17.84 2.56
N TRP A 125 -21.79 -16.85 2.01
CA TRP A 125 -21.60 -16.44 0.63
C TRP A 125 -20.17 -15.90 0.47
N LYS A 126 -19.28 -16.75 -0.03
CA LYS A 126 -17.92 -16.40 -0.43
C LYS A 126 -17.96 -15.45 -1.64
N ILE A 127 -18.36 -14.20 -1.42
CA ILE A 127 -17.93 -13.11 -2.30
C ILE A 127 -16.45 -13.00 -2.03
N ALA A 128 -15.65 -13.69 -2.85
CA ALA A 128 -14.20 -13.58 -2.78
C ALA A 128 -13.86 -12.08 -2.84
N ALA A 129 -13.05 -11.63 -1.88
CA ALA A 129 -12.60 -10.25 -1.83
C ALA A 129 -12.13 -9.83 -3.23
N SER A 130 -12.75 -8.76 -3.74
CA SER A 130 -12.56 -8.32 -5.11
C SER A 130 -11.15 -7.74 -5.28
N LEU A 131 -10.44 -8.21 -6.30
CA LEU A 131 -9.08 -7.81 -6.63
C LEU A 131 -9.01 -6.28 -6.78
N GLY A 132 -8.22 -5.61 -5.94
CA GLY A 132 -8.00 -4.17 -6.05
C GLY A 132 -9.11 -3.28 -5.49
N MET A 133 -10.10 -3.85 -4.77
CA MET A 133 -11.31 -3.10 -4.40
C MET A 133 -11.07 -1.86 -3.55
N GLY A 134 -10.11 -1.89 -2.62
CA GLY A 134 -9.73 -0.68 -1.90
C GLY A 134 -9.24 0.43 -2.82
N TYR A 135 -8.54 0.11 -3.90
CA TYR A 135 -7.79 1.06 -4.73
C TYR A 135 -8.68 1.72 -5.76
N TYR A 136 -9.43 0.95 -6.55
CA TYR A 136 -10.33 1.54 -7.56
C TYR A 136 -11.46 2.34 -6.91
N THR A 137 -11.94 1.97 -5.70
CA THR A 137 -12.99 2.74 -5.02
C THR A 137 -12.49 4.13 -4.68
N LEU A 138 -11.25 4.25 -4.19
CA LEU A 138 -10.64 5.56 -3.90
C LEU A 138 -10.40 6.38 -5.19
N GLN A 139 -10.03 5.74 -6.30
CA GLN A 139 -9.87 6.41 -7.60
C GLN A 139 -11.19 6.96 -8.11
N VAL A 140 -12.25 6.14 -8.08
CA VAL A 140 -13.60 6.55 -8.49
C VAL A 140 -14.13 7.68 -7.60
N MET A 141 -13.97 7.56 -6.28
CA MET A 141 -14.35 8.62 -5.36
C MET A 141 -13.58 9.91 -5.63
N GLY A 142 -12.26 9.82 -5.81
CA GLY A 142 -11.41 10.97 -6.13
C GLY A 142 -11.85 11.66 -7.42
N TYR A 143 -12.15 10.89 -8.47
CA TYR A 143 -12.68 11.41 -9.74
C TYR A 143 -14.01 12.15 -9.58
N ILE A 144 -14.97 11.56 -8.85
CA ILE A 144 -16.28 12.20 -8.58
C ILE A 144 -16.08 13.52 -7.81
N ILE A 145 -15.25 13.50 -6.77
CA ILE A 145 -14.98 14.67 -5.94
C ILE A 145 -14.28 15.77 -6.75
N ASP A 146 -13.27 15.43 -7.58
CA ASP A 146 -12.57 16.41 -8.41
C ASP A 146 -13.47 17.03 -9.49
N CYS A 147 -14.39 16.26 -10.07
CA CYS A 147 -15.41 16.80 -10.98
C CYS A 147 -16.35 17.77 -10.24
N TYR A 148 -16.77 17.42 -9.02
CA TYR A 148 -17.61 18.29 -8.20
C TYR A 148 -16.89 19.60 -7.84
N TRP A 149 -15.62 19.52 -7.44
CA TRP A 149 -14.76 20.67 -7.12
C TRP A 149 -14.27 21.46 -8.34
N GLU A 150 -14.62 21.05 -9.56
CA GLU A 150 -14.16 21.69 -10.81
C GLU A 150 -12.63 21.62 -11.01
N ASN A 151 -11.95 20.71 -10.33
CA ASN A 151 -10.53 20.43 -10.55
C ASN A 151 -10.30 19.74 -11.91
N ILE A 152 -11.29 18.99 -12.38
CA ILE A 152 -11.28 18.31 -13.68
C ILE A 152 -12.64 18.41 -14.37
N THR A 153 -12.63 18.34 -15.70
CA THR A 153 -13.85 18.18 -16.50
C THR A 153 -14.23 16.70 -16.60
N PRO A 154 -15.52 16.31 -16.47
CA PRO A 154 -15.94 14.93 -16.63
C PRO A 154 -15.59 14.34 -18.00
N GLN A 155 -15.14 13.09 -18.00
CA GLN A 155 -14.84 12.31 -19.19
C GLN A 155 -16.13 11.96 -19.93
N LYS A 156 -16.26 12.45 -21.17
CA LYS A 156 -17.44 12.25 -22.03
C LYS A 156 -17.52 10.84 -22.62
N ASN A 157 -16.42 10.09 -22.68
CA ASN A 157 -16.41 8.71 -23.17
C ASN A 157 -16.41 7.71 -22.00
N PRO A 158 -17.50 6.93 -21.79
CA PRO A 158 -17.60 6.01 -20.67
C PRO A 158 -16.56 4.87 -20.72
N LEU A 159 -16.12 4.45 -21.91
CA LEU A 159 -15.08 3.42 -22.05
C LEU A 159 -13.69 3.95 -21.68
N LYS A 160 -13.42 5.23 -21.92
CA LYS A 160 -12.18 5.87 -21.44
C LYS A 160 -12.19 5.98 -19.92
N LEU A 161 -13.32 6.39 -19.33
CA LEU A 161 -13.43 6.40 -17.87
C LEU A 161 -13.29 4.99 -17.29
N PHE A 162 -13.89 3.98 -17.94
CA PHE A 162 -13.73 2.59 -17.54
C PHE A 162 -12.28 2.14 -17.60
N LEU A 163 -11.54 2.47 -18.68
CA LEU A 163 -10.09 2.20 -18.77
C LEU A 163 -9.31 2.86 -17.63
N PHE A 164 -9.62 4.10 -17.26
CA PHE A 164 -8.99 4.75 -16.10
C PHE A 164 -9.19 3.92 -14.82
N VAL A 165 -10.39 3.41 -14.59
CA VAL A 165 -10.73 2.62 -13.40
C VAL A 165 -10.20 1.18 -13.49
N CYS A 166 -10.09 0.62 -14.70
CA CYS A 166 -9.78 -0.80 -14.95
C CYS A 166 -8.37 -1.06 -15.50
N TYR A 167 -7.50 -0.04 -15.61
CA TYR A 167 -6.12 -0.18 -16.10
C TYR A 167 -5.31 -1.26 -15.34
N PHE A 168 -5.10 -2.41 -15.99
CA PHE A 168 -4.65 -3.63 -15.32
C PHE A 168 -3.32 -3.54 -14.56
N PRO A 169 -2.29 -2.78 -14.98
CA PRO A 169 -1.06 -2.72 -14.22
C PRO A 169 -1.33 -2.16 -12.82
N GLN A 170 -2.26 -1.21 -12.69
CA GLN A 170 -2.48 -0.50 -11.43
C GLN A 170 -3.38 -1.25 -10.44
N LEU A 171 -4.09 -2.29 -10.83
CA LEU A 171 -5.28 -2.69 -10.06
C LEU A 171 -5.15 -3.91 -9.18
N THR A 172 -4.02 -4.62 -9.18
CA THR A 172 -3.81 -5.63 -8.15
C THR A 172 -3.62 -4.98 -6.78
N THR A 173 -2.73 -3.99 -6.69
CA THR A 173 -2.45 -3.16 -5.49
C THR A 173 -1.75 -1.83 -5.83
N GLY A 174 -1.76 -1.42 -7.11
CA GLY A 174 -0.97 -0.31 -7.66
C GLY A 174 -1.25 1.07 -7.06
N PRO A 175 -0.54 2.11 -7.51
CA PRO A 175 -0.72 3.47 -7.00
C PRO A 175 -2.17 3.93 -7.11
N ILE A 176 -2.64 4.73 -6.15
CA ILE A 176 -3.95 5.39 -6.22
C ILE A 176 -3.79 6.63 -7.08
N SER A 177 -3.82 6.44 -8.40
CA SER A 177 -3.63 7.52 -9.36
C SER A 177 -4.84 8.45 -9.42
N ARG A 178 -4.58 9.73 -9.63
CA ARG A 178 -5.61 10.70 -10.00
C ARG A 178 -5.91 10.63 -11.48
N TYR A 179 -7.12 11.03 -11.84
CA TYR A 179 -7.54 11.07 -13.24
C TYR A 179 -6.60 11.91 -14.12
N THR A 180 -6.15 13.07 -13.63
CA THR A 180 -5.20 13.94 -14.35
C THR A 180 -3.85 13.29 -14.62
N GLN A 181 -3.37 12.44 -13.70
CA GLN A 181 -2.10 11.72 -13.85
C GLN A 181 -2.17 10.64 -14.92
N LEU A 182 -3.35 10.05 -15.13
CA LEU A 182 -3.57 8.99 -16.12
C LEU A 182 -4.15 9.47 -17.45
N ASN A 183 -4.19 10.79 -17.70
CA ASN A 183 -4.55 11.31 -19.03
C ASN A 183 -3.64 10.78 -20.15
N THR A 184 -2.41 10.38 -19.79
CA THR A 184 -1.47 9.72 -20.70
C THR A 184 -2.07 8.43 -21.30
N LEU A 185 -2.97 7.70 -20.62
CA LEU A 185 -3.61 6.47 -21.14
C LEU A 185 -4.29 6.66 -22.50
N TYR A 186 -4.73 7.89 -22.81
CA TYR A 186 -5.45 8.24 -24.02
C TYR A 186 -4.57 8.94 -25.07
N SER A 187 -3.33 9.27 -24.70
CA SER A 187 -2.38 9.96 -25.55
C SER A 187 -1.65 8.94 -26.45
N PRO A 188 -1.17 9.34 -27.63
CA PRO A 188 -0.40 8.47 -28.50
C PRO A 188 1.04 8.29 -27.99
N HIS A 189 1.52 7.05 -27.89
CA HIS A 189 2.89 6.74 -27.47
C HIS A 189 3.71 6.14 -28.61
N ARG A 190 4.97 6.57 -28.71
CA ARG A 190 5.95 6.00 -29.65
C ARG A 190 6.75 4.91 -28.95
N PHE A 191 7.23 3.96 -29.74
CA PHE A 191 8.18 2.97 -29.25
C PHE A 191 9.48 3.68 -28.84
N GLU A 192 9.91 3.43 -27.61
CA GLU A 192 11.20 3.89 -27.10
C GLU A 192 11.91 2.72 -26.41
N TYR A 193 13.09 2.36 -26.90
CA TYR A 193 13.89 1.27 -26.31
C TYR A 193 14.17 1.50 -24.82
N ARG A 194 14.31 2.77 -24.41
CA ARG A 194 14.52 3.13 -23.00
C ARG A 194 13.38 2.64 -22.11
N ASN A 195 12.13 2.80 -22.54
CA ASN A 195 10.95 2.39 -21.79
C ASN A 195 10.90 0.87 -21.63
N LEU A 196 11.25 0.12 -22.69
CA LEU A 196 11.40 -1.34 -22.60
C LEU A 196 12.49 -1.73 -21.61
N ALA A 197 13.71 -1.21 -21.79
CA ALA A 197 14.84 -1.58 -20.95
C ALA A 197 14.58 -1.25 -19.47
N PHE A 198 14.09 -0.03 -19.19
CA PHE A 198 13.84 0.43 -17.83
C PHE A 198 12.65 -0.28 -17.18
N GLY A 199 11.59 -0.52 -17.93
CA GLY A 199 10.44 -1.30 -17.46
C GLY A 199 10.82 -2.73 -17.12
N SER A 200 11.56 -3.42 -17.99
CA SER A 200 12.05 -4.79 -17.74
C SER A 200 13.00 -4.88 -16.56
N GLN A 201 13.94 -3.94 -16.41
CA GLN A 201 14.83 -3.87 -15.25
C GLN A 201 14.05 -3.71 -13.94
N ARG A 202 13.00 -2.88 -13.96
CA ARG A 202 12.16 -2.61 -12.80
C ARG A 202 11.30 -3.82 -12.44
N ILE A 203 10.72 -4.50 -13.42
CA ILE A 203 10.00 -5.76 -13.25
C ILE A 203 10.92 -6.81 -12.61
N LEU A 204 12.15 -6.97 -13.12
CA LEU A 204 13.12 -7.93 -12.59
C LEU A 204 13.48 -7.62 -11.12
N TRP A 205 13.66 -6.34 -10.78
CA TRP A 205 13.88 -5.93 -9.39
C TRP A 205 12.66 -6.21 -8.49
N GLY A 206 11.45 -6.02 -9.02
CA GLY A 206 10.21 -6.37 -8.32
C GLY A 206 10.11 -7.87 -8.03
N PHE A 207 10.48 -8.72 -8.99
CA PHE A 207 10.57 -10.17 -8.79
C PHE A 207 11.59 -10.54 -7.71
N MET A 208 12.80 -9.98 -7.75
CA MET A 208 13.81 -10.22 -6.71
C MET A 208 13.25 -9.94 -5.30
N LYS A 209 12.56 -8.82 -5.11
CA LYS A 209 11.99 -8.49 -3.80
C LYS A 209 10.83 -9.42 -3.41
N LYS A 210 9.90 -9.73 -4.31
CA LYS A 210 8.72 -10.56 -4.00
C LYS A 210 9.07 -12.04 -3.89
N ILE A 211 9.47 -12.67 -5.00
CA ILE A 211 9.56 -14.13 -5.09
C ILE A 211 10.89 -14.69 -4.57
N VAL A 212 11.91 -13.86 -4.34
CA VAL A 212 13.16 -14.29 -3.69
C VAL A 212 13.17 -13.92 -2.20
N LEU A 213 13.01 -12.64 -1.87
CA LEU A 213 13.12 -12.17 -0.48
C LEU A 213 11.82 -12.35 0.31
N ALA A 214 10.71 -11.75 -0.12
CA ALA A 214 9.49 -11.69 0.70
C ALA A 214 8.91 -13.08 1.03
N GLU A 215 8.88 -14.01 0.07
CA GLU A 215 8.42 -15.38 0.34
C GLU A 215 9.27 -16.07 1.41
N ARG A 216 10.60 -15.87 1.40
CA ARG A 216 11.51 -16.49 2.38
C ARG A 216 11.34 -15.93 3.78
N VAL A 217 11.29 -14.60 3.89
CA VAL A 217 11.00 -13.96 5.17
C VAL A 217 9.62 -14.38 5.67
N GLY A 218 8.67 -14.55 4.75
CA GLY A 218 7.32 -15.02 5.05
C GLY A 218 7.26 -16.42 5.65
N MET A 219 8.13 -17.35 5.24
CA MET A 219 8.20 -18.68 5.86
C MET A 219 8.53 -18.57 7.36
N ILE A 220 9.54 -17.75 7.70
CA ILE A 220 9.97 -17.52 9.09
C ILE A 220 8.84 -16.90 9.91
N VAL A 221 8.29 -15.79 9.43
CA VAL A 221 7.26 -15.05 10.16
C VAL A 221 5.99 -15.88 10.32
N SER A 222 5.59 -16.62 9.28
CA SER A 222 4.39 -17.47 9.32
C SER A 222 4.55 -18.63 10.30
N ALA A 223 5.70 -19.30 10.33
CA ALA A 223 5.97 -20.38 11.27
C ALA A 223 5.92 -19.89 12.74
N ILE A 224 6.57 -18.77 13.03
CA ILE A 224 6.57 -18.18 14.38
C ILE A 224 5.17 -17.70 14.79
N ASN A 225 4.36 -17.21 13.83
CA ASN A 225 3.00 -16.78 14.09
C ASN A 225 2.01 -17.94 14.26
N ALA A 226 2.25 -19.07 13.58
CA ALA A 226 1.37 -20.24 13.63
C ALA A 226 1.45 -20.99 14.97
N ASP A 227 2.63 -21.00 15.61
CA ASP A 227 2.84 -21.64 16.91
C ASP A 227 3.52 -20.70 17.91
N PRO A 228 2.77 -19.74 18.48
CA PRO A 228 3.30 -18.77 19.43
C PRO A 228 3.71 -19.40 20.77
N GLY A 229 3.24 -20.62 21.08
CA GLY A 229 3.60 -21.33 22.31
C GLY A 229 4.99 -21.96 22.23
N THR A 230 5.34 -22.50 21.06
CA THR A 230 6.68 -23.08 20.80
C THR A 230 7.72 -21.99 20.52
N TYR A 231 7.40 -21.00 19.69
CA TYR A 231 8.34 -19.97 19.25
C TYR A 231 8.32 -18.72 20.16
N THR A 232 8.92 -18.84 21.34
CA THR A 232 9.01 -17.78 22.37
C THR A 232 10.40 -17.16 22.47
N GLY A 233 10.53 -16.02 23.16
CA GLY A 233 11.83 -15.38 23.40
C GLY A 233 12.30 -14.56 22.20
N PHE A 234 13.53 -14.76 21.72
CA PHE A 234 14.03 -14.02 20.54
C PHE A 234 13.25 -14.32 19.26
N TYR A 235 12.55 -15.45 19.14
CA TYR A 235 11.63 -15.68 18.01
C TYR A 235 10.58 -14.56 17.89
N SER A 236 10.07 -14.06 19.01
CA SER A 236 9.12 -12.95 19.00
C SER A 236 9.72 -11.67 18.41
N TRP A 237 10.98 -11.35 18.76
CA TRP A 237 11.70 -10.22 18.17
C TRP A 237 12.03 -10.43 16.69
N ILE A 238 12.41 -11.65 16.30
CA ILE A 238 12.63 -12.00 14.88
C ILE A 238 11.37 -11.71 14.08
N ALA A 239 10.20 -12.18 14.52
CA ALA A 239 8.97 -11.95 13.80
C ALA A 239 8.54 -10.47 13.79
N ILE A 240 8.72 -9.74 14.90
CA ILE A 240 8.46 -8.28 14.96
C ILE A 240 9.33 -7.54 13.95
N LEU A 241 10.63 -7.83 13.90
CA LEU A 241 11.58 -7.09 13.07
C LEU A 241 11.60 -7.54 11.61
N LEU A 242 11.30 -8.81 11.31
CA LEU A 242 11.28 -9.31 9.94
C LEU A 242 9.96 -9.04 9.22
N TYR A 243 8.85 -8.89 9.94
CA TYR A 243 7.56 -8.64 9.29
C TYR A 243 7.52 -7.34 8.47
N PRO A 244 8.04 -6.19 8.93
CA PRO A 244 8.17 -4.99 8.10
C PRO A 244 9.00 -5.20 6.84
N LEU A 245 10.10 -5.97 6.93
CA LEU A 245 10.93 -6.29 5.77
C LEU A 245 10.16 -7.14 4.77
N GLN A 246 9.46 -8.19 5.24
CA GLN A 246 8.57 -9.02 4.42
C GLN A 246 7.52 -8.15 3.71
N MET A 247 6.79 -7.35 4.48
CA MET A 247 5.70 -6.50 3.98
C MET A 247 6.21 -5.44 2.98
N TYR A 248 7.37 -4.84 3.25
CA TYR A 248 7.99 -3.88 2.34
C TYR A 248 8.49 -4.53 1.05
N ALA A 249 9.19 -5.67 1.14
CA ALA A 249 9.68 -6.38 -0.03
C ALA A 249 8.53 -6.90 -0.91
N ASP A 250 7.47 -7.42 -0.28
CA ASP A 250 6.24 -7.85 -0.94
C ASP A 250 5.58 -6.69 -1.69
N PHE A 251 5.24 -5.62 -0.96
CA PHE A 251 4.43 -4.56 -1.53
C PHE A 251 5.23 -3.65 -2.46
N SER A 252 6.46 -3.26 -2.09
CA SER A 252 7.31 -2.50 -3.01
C SER A 252 7.75 -3.34 -4.21
N GLY A 253 7.87 -4.67 -4.07
CA GLY A 253 8.10 -5.59 -5.19
C GLY A 253 6.93 -5.58 -6.16
N CYS A 254 5.71 -5.64 -5.64
CA CYS A 254 4.49 -5.45 -6.41
C CYS A 254 4.52 -4.12 -7.18
N MET A 255 4.82 -3.01 -6.49
CA MET A 255 4.88 -1.69 -7.12
C MET A 255 5.92 -1.63 -8.22
N ASP A 256 7.10 -2.22 -8.04
CA ASP A 256 8.11 -2.23 -9.10
C ASP A 256 7.68 -3.05 -10.34
N ILE A 257 6.95 -4.16 -10.16
CA ILE A 257 6.34 -4.89 -11.28
C ILE A 257 5.29 -4.01 -11.97
N VAL A 258 4.35 -3.43 -11.22
CA VAL A 258 3.28 -2.58 -11.73
C VAL A 258 3.82 -1.37 -12.51
N LEU A 259 4.74 -0.63 -11.90
CA LEU A 259 5.35 0.56 -12.47
C LEU A 259 6.21 0.20 -13.68
N GLY A 260 6.94 -0.93 -13.61
CA GLY A 260 7.75 -1.42 -14.71
C GLY A 260 6.91 -1.85 -15.92
N VAL A 261 5.80 -2.57 -15.71
CA VAL A 261 4.86 -2.93 -16.78
C VAL A 261 4.27 -1.68 -17.42
N SER A 262 3.83 -0.71 -16.62
CA SER A 262 3.30 0.54 -17.17
C SER A 262 4.35 1.35 -17.94
N GLU A 263 5.61 1.32 -17.48
CA GLU A 263 6.75 1.92 -18.19
C GLU A 263 6.98 1.24 -19.55
N LEU A 264 6.75 -0.07 -19.70
CA LEU A 264 6.81 -0.75 -21.02
C LEU A 264 5.83 -0.18 -22.05
N PHE A 265 4.69 0.38 -21.61
CA PHE A 265 3.71 1.03 -22.47
C PHE A 265 3.93 2.55 -22.61
N GLY A 266 4.97 3.11 -21.99
CA GLY A 266 5.22 4.55 -21.96
C GLY A 266 4.26 5.33 -21.06
N ILE A 267 3.61 4.67 -20.10
CA ILE A 267 2.62 5.25 -19.18
C ILE A 267 3.28 5.43 -17.81
N PRO A 268 3.69 6.65 -17.44
CA PRO A 268 4.28 6.91 -16.13
C PRO A 268 3.22 6.80 -15.03
N LEU A 269 3.54 6.03 -14.00
CA LEU A 269 2.73 5.88 -12.79
C LEU A 269 3.48 6.46 -11.58
N ALA A 270 2.73 6.91 -10.57
CA ALA A 270 3.29 7.54 -9.38
C ALA A 270 3.96 6.52 -8.45
N GLU A 271 5.07 6.93 -7.81
CA GLU A 271 5.77 6.12 -6.82
C GLU A 271 4.94 5.95 -5.54
N ASN A 272 4.92 4.73 -5.00
CA ASN A 272 4.32 4.43 -3.70
C ASN A 272 5.35 4.38 -2.56
N PHE A 273 6.64 4.25 -2.89
CA PHE A 273 7.69 4.08 -1.90
C PHE A 273 8.92 4.91 -2.23
N ASN A 274 9.49 5.57 -1.21
CA ASN A 274 10.74 6.30 -1.32
C ASN A 274 11.66 6.08 -0.10
N ASN A 275 12.31 4.91 -0.04
CA ASN A 275 13.20 4.50 1.05
C ASN A 275 12.63 4.77 2.45
N PRO A 276 11.44 4.23 2.79
CA PRO A 276 10.76 4.56 4.05
C PRO A 276 11.57 4.17 5.30
N PHE A 277 12.43 3.16 5.23
CA PHE A 277 13.25 2.76 6.37
C PHE A 277 14.47 3.65 6.62
N PHE A 278 14.74 4.63 5.76
CA PHE A 278 15.75 5.67 6.01
C PHE A 278 15.15 6.88 6.76
N SER A 279 13.84 6.90 7.00
CA SER A 279 13.16 7.98 7.69
C SER A 279 13.64 8.18 9.12
N ARG A 280 13.88 9.45 9.49
CA ARG A 280 14.37 9.86 10.81
C ARG A 280 13.23 10.15 11.79
N SER A 281 11.98 10.15 11.33
CA SER A 281 10.78 10.31 12.15
C SER A 281 9.62 9.48 11.60
N SER A 282 8.64 9.18 12.46
CA SER A 282 7.40 8.53 12.04
C SER A 282 6.61 9.35 11.02
N GLN A 283 6.66 10.68 11.08
CA GLN A 283 6.01 11.54 10.09
C GLN A 283 6.66 11.41 8.72
N GLU A 284 8.00 11.43 8.66
CA GLU A 284 8.75 11.23 7.42
C GLU A 284 8.49 9.83 6.85
N PHE A 285 8.40 8.81 7.70
CA PHE A 285 8.08 7.44 7.29
C PHE A 285 6.78 7.39 6.48
N TRP A 286 5.70 7.98 6.98
CA TRP A 286 4.40 7.99 6.27
C TRP A 286 4.37 8.87 5.02
N GLN A 287 5.33 9.78 4.85
CA GLN A 287 5.52 10.52 3.60
C GLN A 287 6.29 9.73 2.54
N ARG A 288 6.97 8.65 2.95
CA ARG A 288 7.77 7.77 2.09
C ARG A 288 7.16 6.36 1.92
N TRP A 289 6.16 6.00 2.72
CA TRP A 289 5.43 4.74 2.68
C TRP A 289 4.02 4.93 2.13
N HIS A 290 3.63 4.14 1.14
CA HIS A 290 2.30 4.19 0.50
C HIS A 290 1.88 5.62 0.12
N ILE A 291 2.78 6.31 -0.59
CA ILE A 291 2.73 7.75 -0.86
C ILE A 291 1.40 8.17 -1.52
N THR A 292 0.89 7.37 -2.46
CA THR A 292 -0.35 7.73 -3.17
C THR A 292 -1.57 7.64 -2.26
N LEU A 293 -1.64 6.64 -1.37
CA LEU A 293 -2.69 6.57 -0.34
C LEU A 293 -2.57 7.73 0.64
N GLY A 294 -1.36 8.04 1.13
CA GLY A 294 -1.14 9.17 2.04
C GLY A 294 -1.55 10.51 1.43
N THR A 295 -1.25 10.70 0.14
CA THR A 295 -1.63 11.91 -0.60
C THR A 295 -3.14 11.98 -0.85
N TRP A 296 -3.77 10.86 -1.21
CA TRP A 296 -5.23 10.77 -1.37
C TRP A 296 -5.94 11.07 -0.03
N ALA A 297 -5.50 10.43 1.05
CA ALA A 297 -6.02 10.60 2.40
C ALA A 297 -5.94 12.07 2.85
N LYS A 298 -4.78 12.69 2.63
CA LYS A 298 -4.56 14.09 3.00
C LYS A 298 -5.50 15.03 2.22
N ASP A 299 -5.60 14.85 0.91
CA ASP A 299 -6.28 15.81 0.04
C ASP A 299 -7.80 15.64 0.00
N TYR A 300 -8.31 14.41 0.07
CA TYR A 300 -9.75 14.12 0.02
C TYR A 300 -10.40 13.90 1.39
N VAL A 301 -9.62 13.67 2.46
CA VAL A 301 -10.16 13.46 3.82
C VAL A 301 -9.69 14.54 4.77
N LEU A 302 -8.38 14.65 5.02
CA LEU A 302 -7.86 15.54 6.07
C LEU A 302 -8.11 17.01 5.78
N TYR A 303 -7.74 17.51 4.60
CA TYR A 303 -7.89 18.93 4.28
C TYR A 303 -9.35 19.39 4.23
N PRO A 304 -10.30 18.67 3.59
CA PRO A 304 -11.72 19.01 3.66
C PRO A 304 -12.24 19.02 5.10
N LEU A 305 -11.83 18.04 5.92
CA LEU A 305 -12.21 17.96 7.32
C LEU A 305 -11.72 19.15 8.14
N LEU A 306 -10.44 19.52 8.00
CA LEU A 306 -9.86 20.67 8.69
C LEU A 306 -10.48 22.01 8.26
N LYS A 307 -10.96 22.10 7.01
CA LYS A 307 -11.66 23.27 6.47
C LYS A 307 -13.17 23.29 6.80
N SER A 308 -13.72 22.23 7.38
CA SER A 308 -15.13 22.17 7.77
C SER A 308 -15.47 23.25 8.81
N LYS A 309 -16.71 23.76 8.77
CA LYS A 309 -17.19 24.80 9.70
C LYS A 309 -16.97 24.38 11.17
N SER A 310 -17.23 23.12 11.49
CA SER A 310 -17.05 22.56 12.83
C SER A 310 -15.58 22.60 13.29
N MET A 311 -14.63 22.15 12.46
CA MET A 311 -13.21 22.17 12.80
C MET A 311 -12.63 23.58 12.87
N VAL A 312 -13.07 24.49 12.00
CA VAL A 312 -12.67 25.90 12.04
C VAL A 312 -13.15 26.57 13.34
N ASN A 313 -14.41 26.34 13.73
CA ASN A 313 -14.94 26.87 14.99
C ASN A 313 -14.24 26.27 16.21
N PHE A 314 -14.00 24.96 16.21
CA PHE A 314 -13.21 24.29 17.24
C PHE A 314 -11.80 24.90 17.36
N GLY A 315 -11.15 25.19 16.23
CA GLY A 315 -9.87 25.87 16.18
C GLY A 315 -9.89 27.29 16.76
N LYS A 316 -10.97 28.06 16.52
CA LYS A 316 -11.14 29.40 17.13
C LYS A 316 -11.28 29.30 18.65
N VAL A 317 -12.12 28.40 19.15
CA VAL A 317 -12.36 28.19 20.59
C VAL A 317 -11.08 27.74 21.30
N THR A 318 -10.40 26.72 20.76
CA THR A 318 -9.18 26.17 21.38
C THR A 318 -8.02 27.17 21.37
N ARG A 319 -7.85 27.96 20.30
CA ARG A 319 -6.84 29.04 20.26
C ARG A 319 -7.12 30.14 21.28
N LYS A 320 -8.40 30.50 21.50
CA LYS A 320 -8.79 31.49 22.51
C LYS A 320 -8.54 30.98 23.93
N LYS A 321 -8.83 29.70 24.20
CA LYS A 321 -8.73 29.12 25.55
C LYS A 321 -7.32 28.68 25.94
N TYR A 322 -6.56 28.11 25.01
CA TYR A 322 -5.26 27.46 25.30
C TYR A 322 -4.07 28.09 24.54
N GLY A 323 -4.30 29.20 23.84
CA GLY A 323 -3.28 29.87 23.04
C GLY A 323 -3.06 29.27 21.65
N LYS A 324 -2.28 29.99 20.82
CA LYS A 324 -2.11 29.69 19.38
C LYS A 324 -1.44 28.33 19.12
N LYS A 325 -0.39 27.98 19.89
CA LYS A 325 0.38 26.73 19.71
C LYS A 325 -0.46 25.51 20.07
N THR A 326 -0.98 25.47 21.30
CA THR A 326 -1.80 24.36 21.80
C THR A 326 -3.10 24.21 21.01
N GLY A 327 -3.76 25.31 20.64
CA GLY A 327 -4.95 25.26 19.80
C GLY A 327 -4.70 24.62 18.43
N LYS A 328 -3.55 24.91 17.77
CA LYS A 328 -3.16 24.24 16.52
C LYS A 328 -2.91 22.74 16.72
N PHE A 329 -2.21 22.36 17.80
CA PHE A 329 -1.97 20.97 18.13
C PHE A 329 -3.28 20.20 18.34
N LEU A 330 -4.25 20.74 19.09
CA LEU A 330 -5.55 20.09 19.32
C LEU A 330 -6.36 19.88 18.04
N VAL A 331 -6.33 20.85 17.12
CA VAL A 331 -6.97 20.70 15.80
C VAL A 331 -6.30 19.58 15.00
N ASN A 332 -4.96 19.51 15.01
CA ASN A 332 -4.21 18.45 14.35
C ASN A 332 -4.49 17.08 15.00
N LEU A 333 -4.51 17.00 16.32
CA LEU A 333 -4.79 15.80 17.12
C LEU A 333 -6.11 15.15 16.67
N VAL A 334 -7.18 15.95 16.64
CA VAL A 334 -8.52 15.52 16.26
C VAL A 334 -8.61 15.20 14.76
N GLY A 335 -8.03 16.04 13.90
CA GLY A 335 -8.01 15.82 12.45
C GLY A 335 -7.29 14.53 12.07
N MET A 336 -6.10 14.30 12.64
CA MET A 336 -5.31 13.09 12.43
C MET A 336 -5.99 11.87 13.04
N PHE A 337 -6.66 11.99 14.19
CA PHE A 337 -7.42 10.87 14.76
C PHE A 337 -8.47 10.37 13.78
N MET A 338 -9.31 11.28 13.26
CA MET A 338 -10.34 10.92 12.27
C MET A 338 -9.74 10.31 11.01
N LEU A 339 -8.65 10.90 10.50
CA LEU A 339 -7.95 10.38 9.33
C LEU A 339 -7.47 8.93 9.55
N TRP A 340 -6.76 8.67 10.64
CA TRP A 340 -6.24 7.35 10.98
C TRP A 340 -7.36 6.32 11.19
N MET A 341 -8.46 6.71 11.83
CA MET A 341 -9.62 5.83 11.99
C MET A 341 -10.25 5.47 10.64
N ILE A 342 -10.41 6.45 9.74
CA ILE A 342 -10.91 6.22 8.37
C ILE A 342 -9.98 5.28 7.61
N MET A 343 -8.65 5.47 7.72
CA MET A 343 -7.68 4.55 7.10
C MET A 343 -7.77 3.14 7.69
N GLY A 344 -8.00 3.00 9.01
CA GLY A 344 -8.20 1.71 9.66
C GLY A 344 -9.47 1.02 9.17
N ILE A 345 -10.56 1.78 9.01
CA ILE A 345 -11.81 1.29 8.42
C ILE A 345 -11.56 0.84 6.98
N TRP A 346 -10.83 1.62 6.17
CA TRP A 346 -10.51 1.28 4.77
C TRP A 346 -9.73 -0.03 4.60
N HIS A 347 -8.95 -0.45 5.61
CA HIS A 347 -8.30 -1.76 5.60
C HIS A 347 -9.25 -2.91 6.00
N GLY A 348 -10.48 -2.62 6.47
CA GLY A 348 -11.59 -3.57 6.49
C GLY A 348 -11.74 -4.44 7.76
N GLY A 349 -11.10 -4.09 8.88
CA GLY A 349 -11.19 -4.91 10.10
C GLY A 349 -10.70 -4.24 11.38
N TRP A 350 -11.20 -4.74 12.52
CA TRP A 350 -10.89 -4.22 13.86
C TRP A 350 -9.40 -4.20 14.19
N ARG A 351 -8.63 -5.17 13.66
CA ARG A 351 -7.17 -5.20 13.83
C ARG A 351 -6.47 -3.97 13.29
N TYR A 352 -6.96 -3.39 12.18
CA TYR A 352 -6.35 -2.20 11.61
C TYR A 352 -6.79 -0.94 12.34
N ILE A 353 -8.04 -0.87 12.81
CA ILE A 353 -8.53 0.29 13.57
C ILE A 353 -7.79 0.39 14.92
N ILE A 354 -7.86 -0.68 15.72
CA ILE A 354 -7.35 -0.66 17.10
C ILE A 354 -5.84 -0.92 17.14
N GLY A 355 -5.37 -1.92 16.39
CA GLY A 355 -3.97 -2.33 16.47
C GLY A 355 -3.02 -1.40 15.69
N VAL A 356 -3.44 -0.96 14.50
CA VAL A 356 -2.55 -0.26 13.57
C VAL A 356 -2.78 1.25 13.61
N SER A 357 -4.00 1.71 13.32
CA SER A 357 -4.33 3.12 13.21
C SER A 357 -4.22 3.86 14.53
N LEU A 358 -4.75 3.30 15.62
CA LEU A 358 -4.65 3.92 16.94
C LEU A 358 -3.19 4.00 17.39
N TRP A 359 -2.41 2.93 17.19
CA TRP A 359 -0.97 2.90 17.50
C TRP A 359 -0.23 4.04 16.79
N TYR A 360 -0.35 4.14 15.46
CA TYR A 360 0.38 5.15 14.71
C TYR A 360 -0.10 6.57 14.99
N TRP A 361 -1.41 6.77 15.22
CA TRP A 361 -1.91 8.06 15.67
C TRP A 361 -1.29 8.45 17.01
N VAL A 362 -1.30 7.56 18.02
CA VAL A 362 -0.68 7.84 19.33
C VAL A 362 0.79 8.19 19.17
N ILE A 363 1.55 7.39 18.42
CA ILE A 363 2.99 7.62 18.20
C ILE A 363 3.27 8.96 17.51
N LEU A 364 2.49 9.33 16.49
CA LEU A 364 2.68 10.61 15.80
C LEU A 364 2.39 11.78 16.74
N MET A 365 1.32 11.69 17.53
CA MET A 365 0.91 12.77 18.42
C MET A 365 1.83 12.91 19.64
N LEU A 366 2.30 11.79 20.19
CA LEU A 366 3.36 11.79 21.22
C LEU A 366 4.68 12.31 20.66
N GLY A 367 5.02 11.94 19.42
CA GLY A 367 6.20 12.48 18.72
C GLY A 367 6.16 14.00 18.64
N ASP A 368 5.06 14.57 18.17
CA ASP A 368 4.85 16.02 18.09
C ASP A 368 4.86 16.70 19.48
N LEU A 369 4.26 16.05 20.49
CA LEU A 369 4.16 16.58 21.85
C LEU A 369 5.51 16.58 22.58
N CYS A 370 6.28 15.49 22.46
CA CYS A 370 7.55 15.29 23.15
C CYS A 370 8.76 15.85 22.37
N ALA A 371 8.60 16.28 21.11
CA ALA A 371 9.67 16.84 20.30
C ALA A 371 10.47 17.96 21.00
N PRO A 372 9.85 18.93 21.69
CA PRO A 372 10.59 19.96 22.40
C PRO A 372 11.46 19.41 23.54
N TRP A 373 10.99 18.37 24.25
CA TRP A 373 11.73 17.77 25.35
C TRP A 373 12.94 16.99 24.85
N PHE A 374 12.79 16.23 23.76
CA PHE A 374 13.92 15.56 23.14
C PHE A 374 14.94 16.55 22.60
N GLN A 375 14.50 17.66 22.02
CA GLN A 375 15.39 18.73 21.58
C GLN A 375 16.19 19.31 22.75
N GLN A 376 15.53 19.65 23.86
CA GLN A 376 16.19 20.14 25.08
C GLN A 376 17.21 19.15 25.64
N ILE A 377 16.90 17.85 25.65
CA ILE A 377 17.83 16.80 26.10
C ILE A 377 19.06 16.75 25.19
N THR A 378 18.87 16.80 23.87
CA THR A 378 19.99 16.77 22.92
C THR A 378 20.90 18.00 23.03
N GLU A 379 20.30 19.17 23.29
CA GLU A 379 21.04 20.42 23.52
C GLU A 379 21.79 20.38 24.86
N MET A 380 21.13 19.96 25.94
CA MET A 380 21.71 19.83 27.29
C MET A 380 22.90 18.87 27.32
N LEU A 381 22.78 17.73 26.61
CA LEU A 381 23.85 16.73 26.51
C LEU A 381 24.90 17.07 25.44
N HIS A 382 24.80 18.22 24.77
CA HIS A 382 25.70 18.65 23.69
C HIS A 382 25.90 17.56 22.61
N MET A 383 24.83 16.83 22.29
CA MET A 383 24.92 15.71 21.37
C MET A 383 25.15 16.21 19.94
N LYS A 384 26.15 15.64 19.24
CA LYS A 384 26.35 15.89 17.82
C LYS A 384 25.22 15.23 17.02
N THR A 385 24.17 15.98 16.71
CA THR A 385 23.00 15.48 15.98
C THR A 385 23.24 15.36 14.47
N ASP A 386 24.16 16.14 13.90
CA ASP A 386 24.56 15.99 12.50
C ASP A 386 25.73 15.01 12.35
N CYS A 387 25.45 13.72 12.61
CA CYS A 387 26.40 12.65 12.38
C CYS A 387 25.71 11.36 11.97
N PHE A 388 26.48 10.45 11.36
CA PHE A 388 25.98 9.15 10.92
C PHE A 388 25.32 8.37 12.07
N ALA A 389 25.96 8.31 13.25
CA ALA A 389 25.46 7.54 14.39
C ALA A 389 24.08 8.04 14.85
N TRP A 390 23.87 9.36 14.90
CA TRP A 390 22.58 9.93 15.27
C TRP A 390 21.50 9.67 14.23
N HIS A 391 21.82 9.86 12.95
CA HIS A 391 20.89 9.56 11.85
C HIS A 391 20.52 8.07 11.81
N PHE A 392 21.50 7.18 12.00
CA PHE A 392 21.26 5.74 12.09
C PHE A 392 20.36 5.38 13.28
N PHE A 393 20.62 5.95 14.46
CA PHE A 393 19.76 5.78 15.63
C PHE A 393 18.31 6.23 15.34
N GLN A 394 18.13 7.40 14.72
CA GLN A 394 16.80 7.91 14.36
C GLN A 394 16.06 6.96 13.41
N SER A 395 16.74 6.46 12.38
CA SER A 395 16.15 5.51 11.43
C SER A 395 15.85 4.15 12.08
N ALA A 396 16.77 3.61 12.88
CA ALA A 396 16.59 2.36 13.61
C ALA A 396 15.41 2.44 14.59
N ARG A 397 15.30 3.54 15.35
CA ARG A 397 14.16 3.80 16.24
C ARG A 397 12.84 3.87 15.46
N THR A 398 12.81 4.63 14.36
CA THR A 398 11.62 4.72 13.50
C THR A 398 11.21 3.35 12.95
N TYR A 399 12.18 2.52 12.54
CA TYR A 399 11.92 1.14 12.09
C TYR A 399 11.29 0.29 13.19
N VAL A 400 11.83 0.31 14.41
CA VAL A 400 11.28 -0.45 15.54
C VAL A 400 9.86 0.00 15.90
N ILE A 401 9.60 1.31 15.90
CA ILE A 401 8.27 1.87 16.14
C ILE A 401 7.26 1.37 15.09
N TYR A 402 7.68 1.32 13.83
CA TYR A 402 6.89 0.76 12.74
C TYR A 402 6.69 -0.76 12.92
N ALA A 403 7.74 -1.50 13.27
CA ALA A 403 7.70 -2.93 13.50
C ALA A 403 6.67 -3.36 14.55
N VAL A 404 6.59 -2.61 15.66
CA VAL A 404 5.59 -2.84 16.70
C VAL A 404 4.17 -2.67 16.15
N GLY A 405 3.89 -1.60 15.41
CA GLY A 405 2.58 -1.37 14.80
C GLY A 405 2.23 -2.42 13.74
N ALA A 406 3.21 -2.81 12.93
CA ALA A 406 3.06 -3.83 11.89
C ALA A 406 2.77 -5.23 12.48
N THR A 407 3.14 -5.50 13.73
CA THR A 407 2.82 -6.77 14.40
C THR A 407 1.30 -6.99 14.49
N PHE A 408 0.52 -5.96 14.81
CA PHE A 408 -0.95 -6.06 14.85
C PHE A 408 -1.56 -6.30 13.48
N PHE A 409 -0.89 -5.80 12.43
CA PHE A 409 -1.28 -6.04 11.06
C PHE A 409 -1.08 -7.51 10.68
N SER A 410 0.01 -8.14 11.15
CA SER A 410 0.32 -9.55 10.92
C SER A 410 -0.59 -10.52 11.68
N VAL A 411 -0.73 -10.36 13.01
CA VAL A 411 -1.35 -11.38 13.90
C VAL A 411 -2.63 -10.91 14.59
N GLY A 412 -3.15 -9.74 14.21
CA GLY A 412 -4.34 -9.15 14.84
C GLY A 412 -4.06 -8.53 16.21
N VAL A 413 -5.11 -8.02 16.86
CA VAL A 413 -4.97 -7.31 18.15
C VAL A 413 -4.49 -8.25 19.26
N THR A 414 -5.19 -9.36 19.47
CA THR A 414 -4.88 -10.31 20.55
C THR A 414 -3.51 -10.96 20.36
N GLY A 415 -3.23 -11.46 19.15
CA GLY A 415 -1.94 -12.03 18.81
C GLY A 415 -0.81 -11.01 18.92
N GLY A 416 -1.05 -9.75 18.53
CA GLY A 416 -0.08 -8.67 18.65
C GLY A 416 0.25 -8.35 20.11
N ILE A 417 -0.76 -8.24 20.97
CA ILE A 417 -0.55 -8.05 22.42
C ILE A 417 0.24 -9.22 23.00
N TYR A 418 -0.11 -10.47 22.65
CA TYR A 418 0.63 -11.65 23.10
C TYR A 418 2.10 -11.57 22.67
N ARG A 419 2.35 -11.28 21.39
CA ARG A 419 3.69 -11.20 20.80
C ARG A 419 4.54 -10.12 21.45
N LEU A 420 3.97 -8.94 21.71
CA LEU A 420 4.68 -7.85 22.39
C LEU A 420 4.96 -8.18 23.86
N LYS A 421 4.03 -8.85 24.55
CA LYS A 421 4.27 -9.36 25.92
C LYS A 421 5.39 -10.39 25.95
N ASP A 422 5.42 -11.30 24.99
CA ASP A 422 6.48 -12.31 24.88
C ASP A 422 7.85 -11.67 24.60
N ALA A 423 7.91 -10.75 23.64
CA ALA A 423 9.12 -9.98 23.34
C ALA A 423 9.61 -9.16 24.54
N ALA A 424 8.71 -8.60 25.35
CA ALA A 424 9.08 -7.88 26.57
C ALA A 424 9.71 -8.80 27.64
N LYS A 425 9.27 -10.06 27.75
CA LYS A 425 9.88 -11.02 28.68
C LYS A 425 11.37 -11.26 28.41
N VAL A 426 11.83 -11.11 27.16
CA VAL A 426 13.26 -11.19 26.83
C VAL A 426 14.09 -10.19 27.62
N LEU A 427 13.54 -9.00 27.87
CA LEU A 427 14.21 -7.93 28.63
C LEU A 427 13.95 -8.03 30.14
N LEU A 428 12.80 -8.58 30.53
CA LEU A 428 12.33 -8.55 31.92
C LEU A 428 12.59 -9.84 32.70
N LYS A 429 12.74 -10.99 32.02
CA LYS A 429 12.87 -12.32 32.64
C LYS A 429 14.23 -12.94 32.32
N ARG A 430 15.05 -13.14 33.36
CA ARG A 430 16.36 -13.81 33.25
C ARG A 430 16.19 -15.21 32.65
N GLY A 431 17.03 -15.55 31.67
CA GLY A 431 17.02 -16.85 31.00
C GLY A 431 15.95 -17.05 29.92
N TYR A 432 15.08 -16.07 29.67
CA TYR A 432 14.03 -16.18 28.65
C TYR A 432 14.49 -15.90 27.21
N ALA A 433 15.63 -15.21 27.07
CA ALA A 433 16.07 -14.67 25.79
C ALA A 433 16.46 -15.71 24.74
N ASN A 434 16.73 -16.98 25.09
CA ASN A 434 17.13 -18.05 24.16
C ASN A 434 18.06 -17.65 22.97
N PRO A 435 19.21 -16.96 23.20
CA PRO A 435 20.14 -16.55 22.14
C PRO A 435 20.72 -17.70 21.31
N TRP A 436 20.72 -18.92 21.84
CA TRP A 436 21.26 -20.10 21.17
C TRP A 436 20.51 -20.46 19.88
N ILE A 437 19.27 -19.95 19.67
CA ILE A 437 18.48 -20.23 18.47
C ILE A 437 19.18 -19.86 17.15
N PHE A 438 20.16 -18.94 17.22
CA PHE A 438 20.96 -18.50 16.08
C PHE A 438 22.15 -19.43 15.78
N PHE A 439 22.49 -20.34 16.70
CA PHE A 439 23.71 -21.17 16.66
C PHE A 439 23.42 -22.67 16.70
N ASP A 440 22.29 -23.09 17.28
CA ASP A 440 21.93 -24.49 17.51
C ASP A 440 21.03 -25.10 16.42
N GLN A 441 20.89 -24.42 15.28
CA GLN A 441 19.99 -24.78 14.17
C GLN A 441 18.50 -24.71 14.49
N SER A 442 18.08 -24.26 15.68
CA SER A 442 16.66 -24.18 16.03
C SER A 442 15.89 -23.23 15.10
N ILE A 443 16.52 -22.19 14.57
CA ILE A 443 15.89 -21.31 13.57
C ILE A 443 15.44 -22.05 12.30
N LEU A 444 16.10 -23.15 11.93
CA LEU A 444 15.75 -23.95 10.76
C LEU A 444 14.42 -24.71 10.95
N LYS A 445 13.96 -24.89 12.20
CA LYS A 445 12.65 -25.48 12.51
C LYS A 445 11.48 -24.64 11.99
N THR A 446 11.74 -23.37 11.63
CA THR A 446 10.75 -22.51 10.95
C THR A 446 10.50 -22.91 9.49
N GLY A 447 11.18 -23.95 8.97
CA GLY A 447 11.03 -24.45 7.61
C GLY A 447 11.97 -23.80 6.59
N ILE A 448 12.95 -23.02 7.05
CA ILE A 448 13.99 -22.41 6.21
C ILE A 448 15.27 -23.22 6.21
N THR A 449 16.05 -23.08 5.15
CA THR A 449 17.42 -23.62 5.06
C THR A 449 18.47 -22.53 5.30
N TRP A 450 19.73 -22.93 5.52
CA TRP A 450 20.86 -21.98 5.55
C TRP A 450 21.00 -21.19 4.24
N GLN A 451 20.67 -21.81 3.10
CA GLN A 451 20.65 -21.12 1.81
C GLN A 451 19.60 -20.00 1.80
N ASP A 452 18.42 -20.23 2.37
CA ASP A 452 17.38 -19.20 2.47
C ASP A 452 17.83 -18.04 3.37
N ILE A 453 18.48 -18.32 4.50
CA ILE A 453 19.04 -17.29 5.39
C ILE A 453 20.08 -16.44 4.64
N ASN A 454 21.01 -17.09 3.95
CA ASN A 454 22.05 -16.41 3.18
C ASN A 454 21.44 -15.53 2.07
N LEU A 455 20.41 -16.02 1.38
CA LEU A 455 19.68 -15.24 0.38
C LEU A 455 18.92 -14.05 1.00
N ILE A 456 18.30 -14.21 2.17
CA ILE A 456 17.65 -13.10 2.88
C ILE A 456 18.68 -12.01 3.18
N ILE A 457 19.84 -12.37 3.75
CA ILE A 457 20.90 -11.41 4.08
C ILE A 457 21.43 -10.74 2.81
N PHE A 458 21.73 -11.53 1.78
CA PHE A 458 22.27 -11.04 0.52
C PHE A 458 21.33 -10.06 -0.17
N VAL A 459 20.06 -10.44 -0.38
CA VAL A 459 19.08 -9.58 -1.07
C VAL A 459 18.72 -8.36 -0.23
N THR A 460 18.68 -8.48 1.11
CA THR A 460 18.50 -7.31 1.99
C THR A 460 19.68 -6.35 1.88
N GLY A 461 20.91 -6.86 1.82
CA GLY A 461 22.11 -6.06 1.55
C GLY A 461 22.04 -5.34 0.20
N MET A 462 21.60 -6.03 -0.86
CA MET A 462 21.36 -5.41 -2.15
C MET A 462 20.30 -4.29 -2.07
N MET A 463 19.21 -4.50 -1.32
CA MET A 463 18.18 -3.47 -1.12
C MET A 463 18.75 -2.22 -0.43
N LEU A 464 19.64 -2.40 0.56
CA LEU A 464 20.32 -1.28 1.21
C LEU A 464 21.21 -0.52 0.22
N ILE A 465 21.99 -1.22 -0.61
CA ILE A 465 22.82 -0.60 -1.65
C ILE A 465 21.95 0.18 -2.64
N VAL A 466 20.86 -0.42 -3.13
CA VAL A 466 19.91 0.22 -4.04
C VAL A 466 19.27 1.45 -3.40
N ALA A 467 18.92 1.40 -2.11
CA ALA A 467 18.37 2.53 -1.37
C ALA A 467 19.38 3.68 -1.24
N VAL A 468 20.65 3.40 -0.93
CA VAL A 468 21.73 4.41 -0.89
C VAL A 468 21.95 5.03 -2.26
N LEU A 469 22.00 4.23 -3.32
CA LEU A 469 22.10 4.74 -4.69
C LEU A 469 20.88 5.59 -5.07
N ARG A 470 19.70 5.25 -4.58
CA ARG A 470 18.48 6.03 -4.79
C ARG A 470 18.56 7.42 -4.15
N GLU A 471 19.03 7.53 -2.91
CA GLU A 471 19.20 8.83 -2.23
C GLU A 471 20.23 9.73 -2.95
N LYS A 472 21.27 9.13 -3.55
CA LYS A 472 22.34 9.89 -4.23
C LYS A 472 22.07 10.20 -5.71
N TYR A 473 21.42 9.29 -6.43
CA TYR A 473 21.28 9.33 -7.90
C TYR A 473 19.82 9.22 -8.39
N GLY A 474 18.83 9.26 -7.50
CA GLY A 474 17.41 9.16 -7.82
C GLY A 474 16.93 7.72 -8.05
N TYR A 475 17.55 6.96 -8.97
CA TYR A 475 17.32 5.53 -9.13
C TYR A 475 18.64 4.79 -9.36
N ALA A 476 18.80 3.61 -8.75
CA ALA A 476 19.99 2.78 -8.94
C ALA A 476 20.26 2.45 -10.43
N ARG A 477 19.21 2.24 -11.24
CA ARG A 477 19.35 1.99 -12.68
C ARG A 477 19.99 3.14 -13.45
N ASN A 478 19.82 4.39 -13.02
CA ASN A 478 20.47 5.55 -13.65
C ASN A 478 21.98 5.52 -13.38
N TRP A 479 22.39 5.14 -12.16
CA TRP A 479 23.80 4.94 -11.84
C TRP A 479 24.41 3.76 -12.61
N ILE A 480 23.68 2.65 -12.72
CA ILE A 480 24.09 1.47 -13.50
C ILE A 480 24.27 1.86 -14.98
N GLN A 481 23.38 2.68 -15.54
CA GLN A 481 23.47 3.09 -16.96
C GLN A 481 24.81 3.76 -17.31
N ASN A 482 25.42 4.47 -16.35
CA ASN A 482 26.70 5.16 -16.53
C ASN A 482 27.92 4.24 -16.39
N GLN A 483 27.74 2.95 -16.12
CA GLN A 483 28.83 1.97 -16.01
C GLN A 483 29.15 1.32 -17.36
N CYS A 484 30.31 0.66 -17.46
CA CYS A 484 30.72 -0.04 -18.68
C CYS A 484 29.74 -1.18 -19.03
N VAL A 485 29.65 -1.50 -20.33
CA VAL A 485 28.67 -2.47 -20.88
C VAL A 485 28.74 -3.82 -20.16
N LEU A 486 29.94 -4.35 -19.94
CA LEU A 486 30.15 -5.65 -19.27
C LEU A 486 29.58 -5.66 -17.85
N PHE A 487 29.87 -4.61 -17.06
CA PHE A 487 29.38 -4.50 -15.70
C PHE A 487 27.85 -4.39 -15.63
N ARG A 488 27.24 -3.60 -16.53
CA ARG A 488 25.78 -3.45 -16.60
C ARG A 488 25.10 -4.79 -16.88
N TRP A 489 25.56 -5.51 -17.91
CA TRP A 489 24.97 -6.79 -18.28
C TRP A 489 25.23 -7.87 -17.23
N PHE A 490 26.40 -7.87 -16.59
CA PHE A 490 26.67 -8.76 -15.47
C PHE A 490 25.64 -8.59 -14.35
N ILE A 491 25.33 -7.34 -13.94
CA ILE A 491 24.31 -7.08 -12.91
C ILE A 491 22.94 -7.65 -13.32
N TRP A 492 22.47 -7.32 -14.52
CA TRP A 492 21.12 -7.71 -14.96
C TRP A 492 21.00 -9.21 -15.20
N LEU A 493 22.02 -9.85 -15.79
CA LEU A 493 22.05 -11.30 -15.99
C LEU A 493 22.18 -12.05 -14.66
N ALA A 494 23.03 -11.59 -13.74
CA ALA A 494 23.13 -12.18 -12.41
C ALA A 494 21.80 -12.07 -11.65
N MET A 495 21.15 -10.91 -11.68
CA MET A 495 19.81 -10.76 -11.09
C MET A 495 18.77 -11.67 -11.74
N PHE A 496 18.79 -11.80 -13.06
CA PHE A 496 17.89 -12.69 -13.79
C PHE A 496 18.09 -14.15 -13.40
N VAL A 497 19.34 -14.62 -13.35
CA VAL A 497 19.70 -15.98 -12.93
C VAL A 497 19.30 -16.22 -11.47
N LEU A 498 19.53 -15.26 -10.58
CA LEU A 498 19.12 -15.38 -9.18
C LEU A 498 17.60 -15.51 -9.03
N VAL A 499 16.83 -14.71 -9.77
CA VAL A 499 15.37 -14.82 -9.79
C VAL A 499 14.92 -16.17 -10.35
N LEU A 500 15.56 -16.67 -11.40
CA LEU A 500 15.22 -17.94 -12.03
C LEU A 500 15.59 -19.17 -11.19
N ILE A 501 16.71 -19.14 -10.47
CA ILE A 501 17.16 -20.29 -9.66
C ILE A 501 16.50 -20.25 -8.27
N TYR A 502 16.42 -19.08 -7.65
CA TYR A 502 16.00 -18.93 -6.26
C TYR A 502 14.59 -18.38 -6.10
N GLY A 503 13.91 -18.00 -7.18
CA GLY A 503 12.50 -17.62 -7.11
C GLY A 503 11.62 -18.76 -6.60
N LYS A 504 10.73 -18.46 -5.66
CA LYS A 504 9.73 -19.42 -5.16
C LYS A 504 8.49 -19.35 -6.08
N TYR A 505 8.47 -20.20 -7.11
CA TYR A 505 7.38 -20.34 -8.09
C TYR A 505 7.26 -21.77 -8.62
N GLY A 506 6.10 -22.17 -9.16
CA GLY A 506 5.87 -23.45 -9.85
C GLY A 506 4.85 -24.36 -9.16
N PRO A 507 4.61 -25.59 -9.67
CA PRO A 507 3.54 -26.48 -9.16
C PRO A 507 3.67 -26.88 -7.68
N GLY A 508 4.88 -26.79 -7.11
CA GLY A 508 5.13 -27.00 -5.68
C GLY A 508 5.24 -25.70 -4.85
N TYR A 509 5.07 -24.55 -5.49
CA TYR A 509 5.15 -23.22 -4.88
C TYR A 509 4.10 -22.30 -5.50
N ASP A 510 2.92 -22.25 -4.89
CA ASP A 510 2.00 -21.15 -5.13
C ASP A 510 2.55 -19.90 -4.43
N ALA A 511 3.14 -19.00 -5.22
CA ALA A 511 3.55 -17.70 -4.71
C ALA A 511 2.36 -17.08 -3.97
N SER A 512 2.56 -16.75 -2.68
CA SER A 512 1.49 -16.21 -1.87
C SER A 512 0.91 -14.96 -2.54
N MET A 513 -0.42 -14.80 -2.49
CA MET A 513 -1.04 -13.54 -2.90
C MET A 513 -0.33 -12.39 -2.18
N PHE A 514 -0.12 -11.27 -2.88
CA PHE A 514 0.51 -10.11 -2.27
C PHE A 514 -0.21 -9.77 -0.97
N ILE A 515 0.54 -9.48 0.09
CA ILE A 515 0.00 -9.24 1.43
C ILE A 515 -1.05 -8.12 1.33
N TYR A 516 -0.74 -7.06 0.57
CA TYR A 516 -1.64 -5.93 0.33
C TYR A 516 -2.86 -6.18 -0.56
N GLN A 517 -2.91 -7.29 -1.29
CA GLN A 517 -4.06 -7.66 -2.11
C GLN A 517 -5.23 -8.14 -1.25
N GLY A 518 -4.96 -8.62 -0.04
CA GLY A 518 -5.96 -9.04 0.93
C GLY A 518 -6.59 -7.90 1.76
N PHE A 519 -6.22 -6.63 1.51
CA PHE A 519 -6.60 -5.49 2.36
C PHE A 519 -7.46 -4.44 1.74
#